data_AF-A0A6B2G2Y2-F1
#
_entry.id   AF-A0A6B2G2Y2-F1
#
_cell.length_a   1.000
_cell.length_b   1.000
_cell.length_c   1.000
_cell.angle_alpha   90.00
_cell.angle_beta   90.00
_cell.angle_gamma   90.00
#
_symmetry.space_group_name_H-M   'P 1'
#
loop_
_entity.id
_entity.type
_entity.pdbx_description
1 polymer ?
#
loop_
_entity_poly.entity_id
_entity_poly.type
_entity_poly.pdbx_seq_one_letter_code
_entity_poly.pdbx_strand_id
1 'polypeptide(L)'
;SLSFLYIITGNIEKLQKLPKIDNNMDSKIASLICVGDTQGLVKAFSSINEHAVAYAMAESHSFSQLGEDIKSNLLPDAQFSVPNTNEVLAHCPITPQNTLSTFWPKLTASKSIFDIISDSRAGTQGSGKLISGIPEALFDNPNDIWNEDIVEDTNDVVNSHSDREVKETAADDAWVNSEDEISIDVDIGSDFDHESDTAISLESKPLYPTEWTLTDIPIFHIMTGNFSLAFKILHEKFGVINFIPLKSIFLSTYLHSKLLIPSFLSTQNLLGYPYSSFSNVVDMVPINLIQIHELAQIGFQLTTSGKFSEALSVFLNALHRCMVVWVEDKKKLADLQSIFKSCKEYVVGLSIELERRSLENNPTRAAELAAYFTQCSLQPSHTVLVLRIAMNLFYKLKNYKTSGVMARRLLDLAPPADICSQARKVLAASEKYGFTNQVKVQYDEYNPFDICCGSFTPIYSGDKKITCSLCNSTFQPSFSNTVCCICQVGEVGVESPRFSIQKFSLT
;
A
#
# COMPACT_ATOMS: atom_id res chain seq x y z
N SER A 1 -2.48 -40.80 10.93
CA SER A 1 -1.21 -41.46 11.31
C SER A 1 -0.83 -41.05 12.73
N LEU A 2 -0.11 -41.91 13.45
CA LEU A 2 0.34 -41.62 14.83
C LEU A 2 1.33 -40.42 14.87
N SER A 3 2.06 -40.18 13.77
CA SER A 3 2.94 -39.02 13.58
C SER A 3 2.19 -37.70 13.71
N PHE A 4 1.02 -37.56 13.07
CA PHE A 4 0.22 -36.34 13.12
C PHE A 4 -0.27 -36.03 14.55
N LEU A 5 -0.70 -37.06 15.30
CA LEU A 5 -1.11 -36.91 16.69
C LEU A 5 0.05 -36.41 17.57
N TYR A 6 1.26 -36.95 17.39
CA TYR A 6 2.44 -36.53 18.16
C TYR A 6 2.95 -35.14 17.77
N ILE A 7 2.74 -34.71 16.53
CA ILE A 7 3.00 -33.34 16.09
C ILE A 7 2.03 -32.38 16.78
N ILE A 8 0.72 -32.66 16.76
CA ILE A 8 -0.28 -31.79 17.40
C ILE A 8 -0.09 -31.72 18.92
N THR A 9 0.22 -32.85 19.54
CA THR A 9 0.40 -32.94 21.01
C THR A 9 1.79 -32.51 21.48
N GLY A 10 2.71 -32.16 20.56
CA GLY A 10 4.07 -31.72 20.86
C GLY A 10 4.93 -32.75 21.59
N ASN A 11 4.60 -34.04 21.53
CA ASN A 11 5.35 -35.09 22.22
C ASN A 11 6.54 -35.57 21.38
N ILE A 12 7.65 -34.84 21.48
CA ILE A 12 8.89 -35.07 20.72
C ILE A 12 9.50 -36.45 21.05
N GLU A 13 9.42 -36.91 22.30
CA GLU A 13 9.99 -38.21 22.71
C GLU A 13 9.31 -39.40 22.03
N LYS A 14 7.98 -39.34 21.88
CA LYS A 14 7.23 -40.37 21.16
C LYS A 14 7.43 -40.25 19.65
N LEU A 15 7.58 -39.02 19.15
CA LEU A 15 7.86 -38.75 17.74
C LEU A 15 9.25 -39.26 17.31
N GLN A 16 10.27 -39.15 18.17
CA GLN A 16 11.61 -39.74 17.95
C GLN A 16 11.64 -41.28 17.99
N LYS A 17 10.70 -41.91 18.71
CA LYS A 17 10.58 -43.37 18.78
C LYS A 17 9.76 -43.95 17.62
N LEU A 18 8.91 -43.13 16.99
CA LEU A 18 8.03 -43.53 15.90
C LEU A 18 8.75 -44.18 14.69
N PRO A 19 9.89 -43.66 14.19
CA PRO A 19 10.60 -44.23 13.05
C PRO A 19 11.10 -45.66 13.25
N LYS A 20 11.18 -46.11 14.51
CA LYS A 20 11.62 -47.47 14.89
C LYS A 20 10.47 -48.46 15.02
N ILE A 21 9.24 -47.95 15.20
CA ILE A 21 8.04 -48.74 15.50
C ILE A 21 7.17 -48.88 14.25
N ASP A 22 7.16 -47.86 13.39
CA ASP A 22 6.29 -47.81 12.23
C ASP A 22 6.92 -48.55 11.03
N ASN A 23 6.15 -49.46 10.43
CA ASN A 23 6.59 -50.24 9.27
C ASN A 23 6.36 -49.50 7.95
N ASN A 24 5.51 -48.46 7.95
CA ASN A 24 5.23 -47.67 6.76
C ASN A 24 6.34 -46.64 6.50
N MET A 25 6.91 -46.68 5.30
CA MET A 25 8.04 -45.83 4.93
C MET A 25 7.65 -44.35 4.80
N ASP A 26 6.44 -44.05 4.33
CA ASP A 26 5.96 -42.67 4.16
C ASP A 26 5.74 -41.97 5.51
N SER A 27 5.19 -42.69 6.51
CA SER A 27 5.03 -42.15 7.87
C SER A 27 6.37 -42.02 8.59
N LYS A 28 7.34 -42.87 8.26
CA LYS A 28 8.73 -42.77 8.73
C LYS A 28 9.43 -41.54 8.15
N ILE A 29 9.29 -41.26 6.85
CA ILE A 29 9.84 -40.04 6.24
C ILE A 29 9.16 -38.80 6.82
N ALA A 30 7.82 -38.78 6.90
CA ALA A 30 7.09 -37.65 7.46
C ALA A 30 7.50 -37.34 8.91
N SER A 31 7.69 -38.38 9.74
CA SER A 31 8.17 -38.19 11.11
C SER A 31 9.62 -37.70 11.17
N LEU A 32 10.53 -38.22 10.34
CA LEU A 32 11.92 -37.78 10.29
C LEU A 32 12.07 -36.33 9.79
N ILE A 33 11.25 -35.90 8.83
CA ILE A 33 11.16 -34.50 8.39
C ILE A 33 10.73 -33.61 9.55
N CYS A 34 9.74 -34.03 10.34
CA CYS A 34 9.26 -33.26 11.49
C CYS A 34 10.25 -33.23 12.68
N VAL A 35 11.11 -34.24 12.85
CA VAL A 35 12.20 -34.22 13.84
C VAL A 35 13.38 -33.36 13.36
N GLY A 36 13.57 -33.24 12.04
CA GLY A 36 14.77 -32.64 11.45
C GLY A 36 15.99 -33.56 11.46
N ASP A 37 15.79 -34.88 11.55
CA ASP A 37 16.90 -35.86 11.48
C ASP A 37 17.29 -36.11 10.00
N THR A 38 18.26 -35.34 9.53
CA THR A 38 18.76 -35.41 8.15
C THR A 38 19.50 -36.71 7.84
N GLN A 39 20.16 -37.32 8.83
CA GLN A 39 20.87 -38.59 8.64
C GLN A 39 19.89 -39.77 8.53
N GLY A 40 18.81 -39.74 9.32
CA GLY A 40 17.71 -40.69 9.22
C GLY A 40 16.99 -40.62 7.87
N LEU A 41 16.80 -39.41 7.31
CA LEU A 41 16.16 -39.20 6.01
C LEU A 41 16.99 -39.79 4.87
N VAL A 42 18.30 -39.53 4.82
CA VAL A 42 19.19 -40.10 3.79
C VAL A 42 19.12 -41.63 3.78
N LYS A 43 19.08 -42.27 4.96
CA LYS A 43 18.93 -43.74 5.07
C LYS A 43 17.55 -44.22 4.63
N ALA A 44 16.49 -43.48 4.97
CA ALA A 44 15.12 -43.82 4.58
C ALA A 44 14.93 -43.74 3.05
N PHE A 45 15.42 -42.69 2.40
CA PHE A 45 15.38 -42.57 0.93
C PHE A 45 16.22 -43.64 0.23
N SER A 46 17.38 -44.00 0.79
CA SER A 46 18.19 -45.12 0.28
C SER A 46 17.43 -46.45 0.34
N SER A 47 16.66 -46.72 1.40
CA SER A 47 15.84 -47.93 1.49
C SER A 47 14.62 -47.97 0.57
N ILE A 48 14.18 -46.83 0.01
CA ILE A 48 13.07 -46.72 -0.95
C ILE A 48 13.58 -46.77 -2.40
N ASN A 49 14.88 -46.99 -2.61
CA ASN A 49 15.53 -47.01 -3.93
C ASN A 49 15.58 -45.62 -4.62
N GLU A 50 15.30 -44.53 -3.89
CA GLU A 50 15.40 -43.14 -4.36
C GLU A 50 16.80 -42.57 -4.10
N HIS A 51 17.81 -43.19 -4.72
CA HIS A 51 19.21 -42.88 -4.45
C HIS A 51 19.66 -41.49 -4.94
N ALA A 52 19.01 -40.93 -5.98
CA ALA A 52 19.33 -39.60 -6.50
C ALA A 52 19.00 -38.48 -5.49
N VAL A 53 17.86 -38.58 -4.82
CA VAL A 53 17.43 -37.63 -3.77
C VAL A 53 18.29 -37.80 -2.53
N ALA A 54 18.59 -39.05 -2.14
CA ALA A 54 19.45 -39.36 -1.02
C ALA A 54 20.89 -38.79 -1.21
N TYR A 55 21.43 -38.89 -2.43
CA TYR A 55 22.74 -38.33 -2.78
C TYR A 55 22.73 -36.79 -2.76
N ALA A 56 21.73 -36.15 -3.38
CA ALA A 56 21.59 -34.69 -3.36
C ALA A 56 21.45 -34.13 -1.93
N MET A 57 20.73 -34.84 -1.06
CA MET A 57 20.59 -34.49 0.35
C MET A 57 21.88 -34.70 1.14
N ALA A 58 22.63 -35.76 0.87
CA ALA A 58 23.94 -36.01 1.49
C ALA A 58 24.98 -34.94 1.09
N GLU A 59 25.01 -34.53 -0.17
CA GLU A 59 25.91 -33.49 -0.68
C GLU A 59 25.52 -32.11 -0.11
N SER A 60 24.22 -31.79 -0.08
CA SER A 60 23.71 -30.52 0.47
C SER A 60 23.98 -30.36 1.98
N HIS A 61 24.02 -31.46 2.74
CA HIS A 61 24.31 -31.46 4.18
C HIS A 61 25.75 -31.87 4.53
N SER A 62 26.66 -31.97 3.55
CA SER A 62 28.08 -32.31 3.73
C SER A 62 28.38 -33.68 4.37
N PHE A 63 27.52 -34.68 4.14
CA PHE A 63 27.76 -36.06 4.61
C PHE A 63 28.59 -36.88 3.60
N SER A 64 29.91 -36.66 3.57
CA SER A 64 30.83 -37.27 2.59
C SER A 64 30.81 -38.80 2.56
N GLN A 65 30.77 -39.46 3.73
CA GLN A 65 30.85 -40.92 3.82
C GLN A 65 29.58 -41.62 3.27
N LEU A 66 28.40 -41.09 3.63
CA LEU A 66 27.12 -41.65 3.15
C LEU A 66 26.89 -41.33 1.67
N GLY A 67 27.37 -40.17 1.20
CA GLY A 67 27.31 -39.79 -0.21
C GLY A 67 28.12 -40.72 -1.11
N GLU A 68 29.33 -41.11 -0.68
CA GLU A 68 30.19 -42.05 -1.42
C GLU A 68 29.59 -43.46 -1.52
N ASP A 69 29.02 -43.97 -0.42
CA ASP A 69 28.32 -45.27 -0.40
C ASP A 69 27.11 -45.28 -1.35
N ILE A 70 26.32 -44.21 -1.37
CA ILE A 70 25.13 -44.09 -2.24
C ILE A 70 25.54 -43.91 -3.71
N LYS A 71 26.65 -43.22 -3.97
CA LYS A 71 27.20 -43.03 -5.31
C LYS A 71 27.63 -44.35 -5.95
N SER A 72 28.12 -45.30 -5.17
CA SER A 72 28.50 -46.64 -5.66
C SER A 72 27.30 -47.48 -6.15
N ASN A 73 26.09 -47.19 -5.65
CA ASN A 73 24.84 -47.84 -6.04
C ASN A 73 24.11 -47.11 -7.19
N LEU A 74 24.64 -45.97 -7.65
CA LEU A 74 24.07 -45.16 -8.73
C LEU A 74 24.65 -45.58 -10.09
N LEU A 75 23.84 -45.53 -11.15
CA LEU A 75 24.29 -45.80 -12.53
C LEU A 75 25.42 -44.83 -12.93
N PRO A 76 26.51 -45.32 -13.57
CA PRO A 76 27.75 -44.56 -13.77
C PRO A 76 27.68 -43.36 -14.73
N ASP A 77 26.55 -43.13 -15.41
CA ASP A 77 26.44 -42.16 -16.53
C ASP A 77 25.56 -40.92 -16.25
N ALA A 78 25.11 -40.68 -15.02
CA ALA A 78 24.31 -39.49 -14.70
C ALA A 78 25.15 -38.38 -14.03
N GLN A 79 25.38 -37.28 -14.75
CA GLN A 79 25.93 -36.06 -14.17
C GLN A 79 24.84 -35.34 -13.37
N PHE A 80 24.90 -35.42 -12.05
CA PHE A 80 24.01 -34.67 -11.17
C PHE A 80 24.64 -33.31 -10.86
N SER A 81 24.01 -32.23 -11.32
CA SER A 81 24.35 -30.88 -10.89
C SER A 81 23.56 -30.57 -9.63
N VAL A 82 24.18 -30.71 -8.46
CA VAL A 82 23.55 -30.28 -7.20
C VAL A 82 23.59 -28.74 -7.15
N PRO A 83 22.46 -28.06 -6.90
CA PRO A 83 22.46 -26.60 -6.77
C PRO A 83 23.33 -26.20 -5.56
N ASN A 84 24.35 -25.38 -5.81
CA ASN A 84 25.25 -24.83 -4.79
C ASN A 84 24.49 -23.79 -3.93
N THR A 85 23.61 -24.25 -3.05
CA THR A 85 23.02 -23.39 -2.02
C THR A 85 23.97 -23.38 -0.83
N ASN A 86 24.82 -22.36 -0.73
CA ASN A 86 25.62 -22.06 0.47
C ASN A 86 24.76 -21.78 1.73
N GLU A 87 23.44 -21.71 1.57
CA GLU A 87 22.49 -21.64 2.66
C GLU A 87 21.91 -23.03 2.89
N VAL A 88 22.20 -23.59 4.07
CA VAL A 88 21.50 -24.77 4.59
C VAL A 88 20.04 -24.36 4.77
N LEU A 89 19.22 -24.55 3.73
CA LEU A 89 17.76 -24.42 3.80
C LEU A 89 17.18 -25.62 4.58
N ALA A 90 17.57 -25.74 5.84
CA ALA A 90 16.81 -26.48 6.82
C ALA A 90 15.85 -25.49 7.49
N HIS A 91 14.82 -25.07 6.76
CA HIS A 91 13.56 -24.81 7.44
C HIS A 91 13.03 -26.17 7.89
N CYS A 92 13.59 -26.69 8.98
CA CYS A 92 12.91 -27.71 9.75
C CYS A 92 11.53 -27.12 10.09
N PRO A 93 10.41 -27.82 9.81
CA PRO A 93 9.12 -27.34 10.28
C PRO A 93 9.25 -27.04 11.77
N ILE A 94 8.85 -25.84 12.19
CA ILE A 94 8.99 -25.34 13.55
C ILE A 94 8.54 -26.45 14.51
N THR A 95 9.45 -26.92 15.36
CA THR A 95 9.14 -27.93 16.38
C THR A 95 7.88 -27.49 17.13
N PRO A 96 6.82 -28.31 17.18
CA PRO A 96 5.59 -27.93 17.85
C PRO A 96 5.89 -27.64 19.33
N GLN A 97 5.81 -26.37 19.73
CA GLN A 97 6.07 -25.91 21.10
C GLN A 97 4.92 -26.21 22.07
N ASN A 98 3.88 -26.91 21.60
CA ASN A 98 2.72 -27.24 22.41
C ASN A 98 3.02 -28.45 23.30
N THR A 99 3.60 -28.22 24.47
CA THR A 99 3.53 -29.21 25.55
C THR A 99 2.11 -29.18 26.12
N LEU A 100 1.16 -29.80 25.43
CA LEU A 100 -0.14 -30.16 26.00
C LEU A 100 0.07 -31.32 27.00
N SER A 101 0.78 -31.02 28.09
CA SER A 101 0.93 -31.90 29.25
C SER A 101 -0.32 -31.87 30.13
N THR A 102 -1.23 -30.92 29.88
CA THR A 102 -2.56 -30.89 30.46
C THR A 102 -3.45 -31.89 29.71
N PHE A 103 -3.99 -32.85 30.46
CA PHE A 103 -4.98 -33.79 29.96
C PHE A 103 -6.04 -33.03 29.14
N TRP A 104 -6.27 -33.49 27.91
CA TRP A 104 -7.37 -33.04 27.06
C TRP A 104 -8.62 -32.89 27.93
N PRO A 105 -9.36 -31.77 27.86
CA PRO A 105 -10.53 -31.57 28.70
C PRO A 105 -11.50 -32.70 28.41
N LYS A 106 -11.53 -33.68 29.31
CA LYS A 106 -12.50 -34.76 29.24
C LYS A 106 -13.84 -34.08 29.49
N LEU A 107 -14.76 -34.19 28.54
CA LEU A 107 -16.16 -33.89 28.82
C LEU A 107 -16.50 -34.62 30.11
N THR A 108 -17.02 -33.88 31.10
CA THR A 108 -17.60 -34.48 32.30
C THR A 108 -18.85 -35.22 31.86
N ALA A 109 -18.67 -36.42 31.30
CA ALA A 109 -19.73 -37.38 31.21
C ALA A 109 -20.19 -37.63 32.65
N SER A 110 -21.47 -37.44 32.92
CA SER A 110 -22.06 -37.96 34.15
C SER A 110 -21.68 -39.43 34.22
N LYS A 111 -21.09 -39.84 35.35
CA LYS A 111 -20.81 -41.26 35.57
C LYS A 111 -22.10 -42.03 35.35
N SER A 112 -22.04 -43.06 34.52
CA SER A 112 -23.17 -43.97 34.38
C SER A 112 -23.50 -44.56 35.76
N ILE A 113 -24.77 -44.86 36.01
CA ILE A 113 -25.22 -45.50 37.26
C ILE A 113 -24.39 -46.77 37.55
N PHE A 114 -23.90 -47.46 36.51
CA PHE A 114 -23.01 -48.61 36.63
C PHE A 114 -21.60 -48.26 37.16
N ASP A 115 -21.04 -47.09 36.82
CA ASP A 115 -19.75 -46.63 37.33
C ASP A 115 -19.85 -46.22 38.81
N ILE A 116 -20.96 -45.60 39.22
CA ILE A 116 -21.24 -45.19 40.61
C ILE A 116 -21.39 -46.43 41.53
N ILE A 117 -21.99 -47.51 41.01
CA ILE A 117 -22.13 -48.78 41.74
C ILE A 117 -20.77 -49.53 41.82
N SER A 118 -19.91 -49.39 40.82
CA SER A 118 -18.57 -50.00 40.83
C SER A 118 -17.61 -49.31 41.81
N ASP A 119 -17.63 -47.98 41.87
CA ASP A 119 -16.82 -47.18 42.80
C ASP A 119 -17.26 -47.37 44.27
N SER A 120 -18.57 -47.55 44.52
CA SER A 120 -19.12 -47.80 45.86
C SER A 120 -18.84 -49.21 46.39
N ARG A 121 -18.52 -50.18 45.52
CA ARG A 121 -18.05 -51.52 45.93
C ARG A 121 -16.54 -51.59 46.18
N ALA A 122 -15.75 -50.64 45.68
CA ALA A 122 -14.29 -50.65 45.79
C ALA A 122 -13.72 -49.85 46.98
N GLY A 123 -14.56 -49.11 47.73
CA GLY A 123 -14.14 -48.18 48.77
C GLY A 123 -14.55 -48.52 50.20
N THR A 124 -14.34 -49.76 50.68
CA THR A 124 -14.34 -50.04 52.12
C THR A 124 -12.91 -50.00 52.66
N GLN A 125 -12.48 -48.80 53.11
CA GLN A 125 -11.59 -48.55 54.27
C GLN A 125 -11.06 -47.11 54.23
N GLY A 126 -11.30 -46.35 55.30
CA GLY A 126 -10.43 -45.23 55.69
C GLY A 126 -10.89 -43.81 55.32
N SER A 127 -11.58 -43.18 56.28
CA SER A 127 -11.69 -41.73 56.55
C SER A 127 -10.58 -40.84 55.94
N GLY A 128 -10.80 -39.63 55.43
CA GLY A 128 -11.97 -38.76 55.43
C GLY A 128 -11.47 -37.32 55.17
N LYS A 129 -11.95 -36.66 54.12
CA LYS A 129 -12.00 -35.20 54.04
C LYS A 129 -13.04 -34.79 53.00
N LEU A 130 -14.10 -34.18 53.50
CA LEU A 130 -15.27 -33.67 52.78
C LEU A 130 -14.86 -32.49 51.89
N ILE A 131 -15.35 -32.46 50.65
CA ILE A 131 -15.52 -31.22 49.87
C ILE A 131 -17.02 -31.02 49.70
N SER A 132 -17.48 -29.88 50.23
CA SER A 132 -18.83 -29.34 50.27
C SER A 132 -19.41 -29.06 48.88
N GLY A 133 -20.67 -29.44 48.63
CA GLY A 133 -21.44 -28.90 47.50
C GLY A 133 -22.53 -29.78 46.89
N ILE A 134 -23.34 -30.49 47.68
CA ILE A 134 -24.55 -31.15 47.18
C ILE A 134 -25.74 -30.63 48.00
N PRO A 135 -26.68 -29.85 47.43
CA PRO A 135 -27.96 -29.57 48.06
C PRO A 135 -28.82 -30.83 48.10
N GLU A 136 -29.19 -31.15 49.32
CA GLU A 136 -29.96 -32.28 49.82
C GLU A 136 -31.45 -32.06 49.55
N ALA A 137 -31.96 -32.48 48.39
CA ALA A 137 -33.39 -32.30 48.05
C ALA A 137 -33.96 -33.22 46.94
N LEU A 138 -33.45 -34.44 46.74
CA LEU A 138 -34.01 -35.36 45.71
C LEU A 138 -34.13 -36.84 46.12
N PHE A 139 -34.11 -37.15 47.41
CA PHE A 139 -34.48 -38.48 47.88
C PHE A 139 -35.69 -38.40 48.79
N ASP A 140 -36.87 -38.29 48.18
CA ASP A 140 -38.09 -38.77 48.80
C ASP A 140 -38.98 -39.44 47.73
N ASN A 141 -39.17 -40.74 47.92
CA ASN A 141 -40.03 -41.71 47.21
C ASN A 141 -39.68 -42.17 45.78
N PRO A 142 -39.29 -43.45 45.60
CA PRO A 142 -38.93 -44.03 44.31
C PRO A 142 -40.12 -44.75 43.63
N ASN A 143 -41.28 -44.08 43.44
CA ASN A 143 -42.43 -44.75 42.80
C ASN A 143 -43.42 -43.89 41.98
N ASP A 144 -43.17 -42.60 41.71
CA ASP A 144 -44.16 -41.70 41.07
C ASP A 144 -43.71 -41.06 39.73
N ILE A 145 -42.99 -41.79 38.86
CA ILE A 145 -42.60 -41.27 37.52
C ILE A 145 -43.63 -41.64 36.42
N TRP A 146 -44.67 -42.40 36.76
CA TRP A 146 -45.66 -42.89 35.79
C TRP A 146 -47.08 -42.43 36.12
N ASN A 147 -47.35 -41.12 36.07
CA ASN A 147 -48.71 -40.64 35.89
C ASN A 147 -48.78 -39.33 35.10
N GLU A 148 -49.84 -39.29 34.30
CA GLU A 148 -50.21 -38.43 33.20
C GLU A 148 -50.63 -36.98 33.57
N ASP A 149 -50.70 -36.18 32.50
CA ASP A 149 -51.64 -35.09 32.22
C ASP A 149 -51.33 -33.63 32.61
N ILE A 150 -51.92 -32.75 31.76
CA ILE A 150 -52.29 -31.33 31.93
C ILE A 150 -51.25 -30.32 31.36
N VAL A 151 -51.52 -29.42 30.39
CA VAL A 151 -52.68 -29.03 29.56
C VAL A 151 -52.20 -28.14 28.39
N GLU A 152 -53.02 -28.10 27.35
CA GLU A 152 -53.06 -27.25 26.17
C GLU A 152 -53.08 -25.73 26.43
N ASP A 153 -52.63 -24.96 25.44
CA ASP A 153 -53.26 -23.66 25.12
C ASP A 153 -53.29 -23.48 23.58
N THR A 154 -54.51 -23.38 23.05
CA THR A 154 -54.89 -23.11 21.65
C THR A 154 -55.45 -21.68 21.61
N ASN A 155 -55.19 -20.82 20.60
CA ASN A 155 -55.98 -20.71 19.37
C ASN A 155 -55.50 -19.50 18.56
N ASP A 156 -55.39 -19.65 17.23
CA ASP A 156 -56.23 -18.89 16.28
C ASP A 156 -56.10 -19.50 14.86
N VAL A 157 -57.24 -19.91 14.31
CA VAL A 157 -57.44 -20.61 13.03
C VAL A 157 -58.34 -19.74 12.13
N VAL A 158 -58.41 -20.08 10.84
CA VAL A 158 -59.59 -20.07 9.90
C VAL A 158 -59.14 -19.47 8.56
N ASN A 159 -59.29 -20.08 7.38
CA ASN A 159 -59.81 -21.39 6.94
C ASN A 159 -59.50 -21.58 5.44
N SER A 160 -59.44 -22.82 4.96
CA SER A 160 -60.41 -23.30 3.95
C SER A 160 -60.32 -24.83 3.75
N HIS A 161 -61.44 -25.47 4.06
CA HIS A 161 -61.86 -26.88 3.91
C HIS A 161 -61.55 -27.50 2.52
N SER A 162 -61.40 -28.83 2.35
CA SER A 162 -62.37 -29.85 2.72
C SER A 162 -61.83 -31.30 2.62
N ASP A 163 -62.00 -32.03 3.72
CA ASP A 163 -62.42 -33.42 3.94
C ASP A 163 -62.32 -34.47 2.82
N ARG A 164 -61.60 -35.58 3.13
CA ARG A 164 -62.23 -36.91 3.25
C ARG A 164 -61.34 -37.93 4.00
N GLU A 165 -61.75 -38.30 5.20
CA GLU A 165 -61.25 -39.45 5.97
C GLU A 165 -61.73 -40.78 5.36
N VAL A 166 -60.96 -41.87 5.56
CA VAL A 166 -61.38 -43.05 6.35
C VAL A 166 -60.20 -44.02 6.56
N LYS A 167 -59.85 -44.18 7.85
CA LYS A 167 -59.44 -45.38 8.64
C LYS A 167 -58.26 -46.27 8.24
N GLU A 168 -57.22 -46.15 9.07
CA GLU A 168 -56.57 -47.18 9.91
C GLU A 168 -56.59 -48.66 9.46
N THR A 169 -55.38 -49.24 9.38
CA THR A 169 -54.99 -50.33 10.30
C THR A 169 -53.47 -50.37 10.45
N ALA A 170 -53.05 -50.45 11.71
CA ALA A 170 -51.68 -50.68 12.14
C ALA A 170 -51.22 -52.10 11.83
N ALA A 171 -49.93 -52.27 11.53
CA ALA A 171 -49.02 -53.16 12.25
C ALA A 171 -47.68 -53.28 11.49
N ASP A 172 -46.63 -52.87 12.21
CA ASP A 172 -45.33 -53.54 12.33
C ASP A 172 -44.38 -53.64 11.13
N ASP A 173 -43.32 -52.82 11.26
CA ASP A 173 -41.91 -53.12 11.02
C ASP A 173 -41.56 -54.56 10.57
N ALA A 174 -40.85 -54.67 9.45
CA ALA A 174 -39.54 -55.35 9.43
C ALA A 174 -38.94 -55.34 8.02
N TRP A 175 -37.64 -55.08 7.97
CA TRP A 175 -36.81 -54.97 6.78
C TRP A 175 -36.81 -56.24 5.92
N VAL A 176 -37.01 -56.09 4.61
CA VAL A 176 -36.51 -57.02 3.60
C VAL A 176 -35.88 -56.24 2.46
N ASN A 177 -34.57 -56.45 2.28
CA ASN A 177 -33.82 -56.14 1.07
C ASN A 177 -34.48 -56.82 -0.14
N SER A 178 -34.76 -56.07 -1.19
CA SER A 178 -34.76 -56.61 -2.54
C SER A 178 -34.32 -55.52 -3.51
N GLU A 179 -33.20 -55.83 -4.16
CA GLU A 179 -32.63 -55.15 -5.30
C GLU A 179 -33.68 -55.01 -6.41
N ASP A 180 -34.05 -53.78 -6.76
CA ASP A 180 -34.79 -53.50 -7.99
C ASP A 180 -33.96 -52.51 -8.83
N GLU A 181 -33.37 -53.07 -9.89
CA GLU A 181 -32.64 -52.38 -10.94
C GLU A 181 -33.57 -51.39 -11.67
N ILE A 182 -33.33 -50.09 -11.49
CA ILE A 182 -33.96 -49.05 -12.31
C ILE A 182 -33.17 -48.96 -13.62
N SER A 183 -33.68 -49.58 -14.68
CA SER A 183 -33.17 -49.43 -16.04
C SER A 183 -33.57 -48.06 -16.59
N ILE A 184 -32.59 -47.15 -16.69
CA ILE A 184 -32.72 -45.89 -17.40
C ILE A 184 -32.11 -46.11 -18.79
N ASP A 185 -32.97 -46.33 -19.79
CA ASP A 185 -32.57 -46.35 -21.19
C ASP A 185 -32.11 -44.94 -21.60
N VAL A 186 -30.78 -44.76 -21.67
CA VAL A 186 -30.16 -43.62 -22.36
C VAL A 186 -29.58 -44.14 -23.67
N ASP A 187 -30.18 -43.67 -24.75
CA ASP A 187 -29.78 -43.91 -26.14
C ASP A 187 -28.35 -43.39 -26.37
N ILE A 188 -27.36 -44.30 -26.40
CA ILE A 188 -25.97 -43.97 -26.70
C ILE A 188 -25.83 -43.91 -28.23
N GLY A 189 -26.10 -42.74 -28.79
CA GLY A 189 -25.68 -42.38 -30.13
C GLY A 189 -24.16 -42.49 -30.25
N SER A 190 -23.70 -43.40 -31.10
CA SER A 190 -22.28 -43.64 -31.39
C SER A 190 -21.72 -42.64 -32.39
N ASP A 191 -21.62 -41.37 -32.00
CA ASP A 191 -20.84 -40.35 -32.72
C ASP A 191 -19.67 -39.92 -31.82
N PHE A 192 -18.65 -40.77 -31.74
CA PHE A 192 -17.32 -40.35 -31.28
C PHE A 192 -16.57 -39.76 -32.46
N ASP A 193 -16.89 -38.51 -32.80
CA ASP A 193 -15.94 -37.67 -33.53
C ASP A 193 -14.73 -37.45 -32.62
N HIS A 194 -13.57 -37.94 -33.07
CA HIS A 194 -12.28 -37.58 -32.51
C HIS A 194 -11.99 -36.10 -32.82
N GLU A 195 -12.68 -35.17 -32.15
CA GLU A 195 -12.17 -33.82 -32.00
C GLU A 195 -10.88 -33.93 -31.19
N SER A 196 -9.75 -33.72 -31.86
CA SER A 196 -8.49 -33.45 -31.20
C SER A 196 -8.75 -32.39 -30.14
N ASP A 197 -8.54 -32.75 -28.87
CA ASP A 197 -8.62 -31.87 -27.72
C ASP A 197 -7.53 -30.79 -27.88
N THR A 198 -7.80 -29.81 -28.74
CA THR A 198 -6.97 -28.65 -28.94
C THR A 198 -7.06 -27.92 -27.63
N ALA A 199 -6.03 -28.09 -26.79
CA ALA A 199 -5.88 -27.33 -25.56
C ALA A 199 -6.15 -25.85 -25.88
N ILE A 200 -7.35 -25.39 -25.53
CA ILE A 200 -7.77 -24.02 -25.76
C ILE A 200 -6.83 -23.21 -24.87
N SER A 201 -5.83 -22.58 -25.49
CA SER A 201 -4.95 -21.68 -24.79
C SER A 201 -5.83 -20.54 -24.28
N LEU A 202 -6.17 -20.60 -22.99
CA LEU A 202 -6.92 -19.52 -22.35
C LEU A 202 -6.14 -18.24 -22.59
N GLU A 203 -6.76 -17.30 -23.29
CA GLU A 203 -6.16 -15.99 -23.54
C GLU A 203 -5.78 -15.37 -22.19
N SER A 204 -4.50 -15.01 -22.05
CA SER A 204 -4.01 -14.35 -20.86
C SER A 204 -4.66 -12.97 -20.76
N LYS A 205 -5.70 -12.84 -19.95
CA LYS A 205 -6.28 -11.54 -19.62
C LYS A 205 -5.26 -10.73 -18.81
N PRO A 206 -5.15 -9.41 -19.06
CA PRO A 206 -4.30 -8.57 -18.22
C PRO A 206 -4.79 -8.61 -16.78
N LEU A 207 -3.84 -8.61 -15.83
CA LEU A 207 -4.12 -8.63 -14.39
C LEU A 207 -4.72 -7.30 -13.88
N TYR A 208 -4.54 -6.22 -14.64
CA TYR A 208 -5.09 -4.91 -14.34
C TYR A 208 -6.45 -4.70 -15.05
N PRO A 209 -7.33 -3.86 -14.50
CA PRO A 209 -8.59 -3.50 -15.16
C PRO A 209 -8.34 -2.89 -16.54
N THR A 210 -8.91 -3.48 -17.58
CA THR A 210 -8.76 -3.00 -18.96
C THR A 210 -9.26 -1.57 -19.15
N GLU A 211 -10.26 -1.17 -18.37
CA GLU A 211 -10.82 0.19 -18.34
C GLU A 211 -9.75 1.26 -18.12
N TRP A 212 -8.76 1.00 -17.26
CA TRP A 212 -7.68 1.95 -16.98
C TRP A 212 -6.90 2.32 -18.23
N THR A 213 -6.66 1.33 -19.10
CA THR A 213 -5.93 1.54 -20.36
C THR A 213 -6.74 2.25 -21.44
N LEU A 214 -8.07 2.30 -21.29
CA LEU A 214 -8.96 2.99 -22.23
C LEU A 214 -9.13 4.48 -21.90
N THR A 215 -8.71 4.93 -20.71
CA THR A 215 -8.86 6.32 -20.29
C THR A 215 -7.65 7.19 -20.62
N ASP A 216 -7.85 8.48 -20.85
CA ASP A 216 -6.74 9.44 -21.05
C ASP A 216 -6.15 9.95 -19.72
N ILE A 217 -6.19 9.16 -18.65
CA ILE A 217 -5.80 9.59 -17.30
C ILE A 217 -4.35 9.13 -17.04
N PRO A 218 -3.37 10.05 -16.88
CA PRO A 218 -1.96 9.68 -16.79
C PRO A 218 -1.66 8.67 -15.69
N ILE A 219 -2.27 8.81 -14.50
CA ILE A 219 -1.95 7.96 -13.36
C ILE A 219 -2.31 6.50 -13.56
N PHE A 220 -3.40 6.21 -14.28
CA PHE A 220 -3.81 4.84 -14.58
C PHE A 220 -2.83 4.14 -15.53
N HIS A 221 -2.28 4.86 -16.51
CA HIS A 221 -1.20 4.33 -17.36
C HIS A 221 0.12 4.12 -16.62
N ILE A 222 0.42 4.95 -15.62
CA ILE A 222 1.58 4.76 -14.75
C ILE A 222 1.37 3.53 -13.87
N MET A 223 0.18 3.34 -13.28
CA MET A 223 -0.15 2.20 -12.42
C MET A 223 -0.09 0.87 -13.16
N THR A 224 -0.50 0.82 -14.44
CA THR A 224 -0.42 -0.38 -15.30
C THR A 224 0.99 -0.64 -15.85
N GLY A 225 1.87 0.36 -15.81
CA GLY A 225 3.24 0.27 -16.34
C GLY A 225 3.37 0.64 -17.82
N ASN A 226 2.31 1.13 -18.46
CA ASN A 226 2.37 1.66 -19.82
C ASN A 226 2.93 3.11 -19.81
N PHE A 227 4.22 3.23 -19.51
CA PHE A 227 4.88 4.54 -19.42
C PHE A 227 4.92 5.29 -20.76
N SER A 228 4.98 4.57 -21.88
CA SER A 228 4.98 5.19 -23.20
C SER A 228 3.72 5.99 -23.45
N LEU A 229 2.55 5.43 -23.12
CA LEU A 229 1.28 6.14 -23.28
C LEU A 229 1.14 7.25 -22.23
N ALA A 230 1.56 7.01 -20.99
CA ALA A 230 1.58 8.04 -19.95
C ALA A 230 2.40 9.28 -20.37
N PHE A 231 3.57 9.08 -20.99
CA PHE A 231 4.39 10.17 -21.52
C PHE A 231 3.70 10.91 -22.65
N LYS A 232 3.07 10.19 -23.59
CA LYS A 232 2.30 10.82 -24.69
C LYS A 232 1.17 11.68 -24.15
N ILE A 233 0.38 11.18 -23.20
CA ILE A 233 -0.73 11.93 -22.58
C ILE A 233 -0.21 13.16 -21.83
N LEU A 234 0.87 13.05 -21.07
CA LEU A 234 1.46 14.19 -20.35
C LEU A 234 2.06 15.23 -21.30
N HIS A 235 2.64 14.80 -22.41
CA HIS A 235 3.12 15.69 -23.45
C HIS A 235 1.95 16.47 -24.09
N GLU A 236 0.88 15.79 -24.48
CA GLU A 236 -0.29 16.42 -25.09
C GLU A 236 -1.06 17.33 -24.11
N LYS A 237 -1.20 16.92 -22.84
CA LYS A 237 -1.98 17.69 -21.84
C LYS A 237 -1.22 18.86 -21.21
N PHE A 238 0.08 18.69 -20.95
CA PHE A 238 0.88 19.62 -20.16
C PHE A 238 2.15 20.12 -20.88
N GLY A 239 2.43 19.67 -22.10
CA GLY A 239 3.64 20.04 -22.84
C GLY A 239 4.93 19.59 -22.17
N VAL A 240 4.92 18.41 -21.52
CA VAL A 240 6.11 17.85 -20.86
C VAL A 240 7.08 17.31 -21.90
N ILE A 241 8.35 17.72 -21.81
CA ILE A 241 9.45 17.21 -22.64
C ILE A 241 10.44 16.42 -21.79
N ASN A 242 10.82 16.97 -20.64
CA ASN A 242 11.81 16.36 -19.79
C ASN A 242 11.14 15.51 -18.71
N PHE A 243 11.17 14.20 -18.88
CA PHE A 243 10.58 13.24 -17.94
C PHE A 243 11.55 12.76 -16.85
N ILE A 244 12.82 13.16 -16.90
CA ILE A 244 13.86 12.71 -15.92
C ILE A 244 13.44 13.02 -14.47
N PRO A 245 12.96 14.24 -14.13
CA PRO A 245 12.55 14.56 -12.75
C PRO A 245 11.35 13.72 -12.26
N LEU A 246 10.54 13.19 -13.18
CA LEU A 246 9.33 12.43 -12.84
C LEU A 246 9.59 10.95 -12.56
N LYS A 247 10.81 10.46 -12.79
CA LYS A 247 11.17 9.04 -12.66
C LYS A 247 10.82 8.47 -11.28
N SER A 248 11.13 9.19 -10.21
CA SER A 248 10.85 8.74 -8.83
C SER A 248 9.35 8.62 -8.59
N ILE A 249 8.56 9.60 -9.07
CA ILE A 249 7.11 9.61 -8.97
C ILE A 249 6.53 8.42 -9.74
N PHE A 250 6.95 8.21 -10.99
CA PHE A 250 6.47 7.12 -11.84
C PHE A 250 6.74 5.73 -11.24
N LEU A 251 7.98 5.48 -10.82
CA LEU A 251 8.36 4.20 -10.22
C LEU A 251 7.65 3.98 -8.90
N SER A 252 7.54 5.01 -8.06
CA SER A 252 6.82 4.90 -6.80
C SER A 252 5.35 4.56 -7.04
N THR A 253 4.64 5.30 -7.90
CA THR A 253 3.24 5.02 -8.27
C THR A 253 3.04 3.61 -8.83
N TYR A 254 3.94 3.14 -9.70
CA TYR A 254 3.85 1.79 -10.30
C TYR A 254 4.07 0.67 -9.28
N LEU A 255 4.94 0.87 -8.29
CA LEU A 255 5.16 -0.12 -7.25
C LEU A 255 4.01 -0.16 -6.23
N HIS A 256 3.41 1.00 -5.92
CA HIS A 256 2.28 1.09 -4.99
C HIS A 256 0.97 0.53 -5.56
N SER A 257 0.85 0.36 -6.88
CA SER A 257 -0.38 -0.13 -7.51
C SER A 257 -0.58 -1.65 -7.40
N LYS A 258 0.41 -2.40 -6.91
CA LYS A 258 0.45 -3.86 -6.98
C LYS A 258 0.51 -4.48 -5.59
N LEU A 259 -0.25 -5.55 -5.41
CA LEU A 259 -0.20 -6.42 -4.24
C LEU A 259 0.48 -7.73 -4.62
N LEU A 260 1.38 -8.18 -3.75
CA LEU A 260 2.01 -9.49 -3.86
C LEU A 260 1.30 -10.44 -2.91
N ILE A 261 0.62 -11.44 -3.46
CA ILE A 261 -0.09 -12.46 -2.70
C ILE A 261 0.77 -13.72 -2.71
N PRO A 262 1.29 -14.16 -1.55
CA PRO A 262 2.09 -15.37 -1.49
C PRO A 262 1.23 -16.57 -1.92
N SER A 263 1.80 -17.41 -2.80
CA SER A 263 1.18 -18.64 -3.25
C SER A 263 1.73 -19.83 -2.46
N PHE A 264 1.50 -21.05 -2.94
CA PHE A 264 2.05 -22.28 -2.34
C PHE A 264 3.58 -22.26 -2.32
N LEU A 265 4.20 -23.03 -1.42
CA LEU A 265 5.64 -22.98 -1.10
C LEU A 265 6.61 -23.16 -2.30
N SER A 266 6.13 -23.64 -3.46
CA SER A 266 6.93 -23.89 -4.66
C SER A 266 6.43 -23.16 -5.92
N THR A 267 5.44 -22.27 -5.80
CA THR A 267 4.88 -21.51 -6.93
C THR A 267 5.27 -20.03 -6.87
N GLN A 268 5.25 -19.35 -8.03
CA GLN A 268 5.48 -17.91 -8.06
C GLN A 268 4.38 -17.17 -7.28
N ASN A 269 4.77 -16.10 -6.60
CA ASN A 269 3.81 -15.21 -5.94
C ASN A 269 2.84 -14.63 -6.96
N LEU A 270 1.57 -14.58 -6.60
CA LEU A 270 0.54 -13.98 -7.43
C LEU A 270 0.61 -12.47 -7.31
N LEU A 271 0.43 -11.80 -8.45
CA LEU A 271 0.37 -10.35 -8.50
C LEU A 271 -1.08 -9.92 -8.67
N GLY A 272 -1.60 -9.18 -7.71
CA GLY A 272 -2.95 -8.63 -7.73
C GLY A 272 -2.91 -7.12 -7.90
N TYR A 273 -3.91 -6.57 -8.59
CA TYR A 273 -4.23 -5.14 -8.52
C TYR A 273 -5.41 -4.97 -7.58
N PRO A 274 -5.37 -4.05 -6.60
CA PRO A 274 -6.47 -3.81 -5.69
C PRO A 274 -7.62 -3.11 -6.40
N TYR A 275 -8.38 -3.83 -7.23
CA TYR A 275 -9.55 -3.30 -7.93
C TYR A 275 -10.83 -3.70 -7.21
N SER A 276 -11.50 -2.71 -6.64
CA SER A 276 -12.85 -2.87 -6.11
C SER A 276 -13.85 -2.55 -7.22
N SER A 277 -14.70 -3.51 -7.56
CA SER A 277 -15.91 -3.30 -8.37
C SER A 277 -16.95 -2.41 -7.65
N PHE A 278 -16.74 -2.08 -6.36
CA PHE A 278 -17.54 -1.11 -5.63
C PHE A 278 -16.99 0.30 -5.85
N SER A 279 -17.78 1.13 -6.55
CA SER A 279 -17.93 2.60 -6.64
C SER A 279 -16.76 3.58 -6.41
N ASN A 280 -15.68 3.24 -5.72
CA ASN A 280 -14.64 4.17 -5.28
C ASN A 280 -13.27 3.78 -5.84
N VAL A 281 -13.08 3.96 -7.14
CA VAL A 281 -11.73 3.93 -7.78
C VAL A 281 -10.80 4.98 -7.15
N VAL A 282 -11.36 5.99 -6.47
CA VAL A 282 -10.67 7.12 -5.83
C VAL A 282 -9.74 6.68 -4.70
N ASP A 283 -10.14 5.70 -3.90
CA ASP A 283 -9.37 5.26 -2.72
C ASP A 283 -8.14 4.41 -3.08
N MET A 284 -8.01 4.04 -4.35
CA MET A 284 -6.96 3.17 -4.87
C MET A 284 -5.82 3.97 -5.54
N VAL A 285 -6.04 5.25 -5.85
CA VAL A 285 -5.01 6.07 -6.49
C VAL A 285 -3.93 6.45 -5.45
N PRO A 286 -2.65 6.14 -5.70
CA PRO A 286 -1.60 6.32 -4.70
C PRO A 286 -1.26 7.79 -4.42
N ILE A 287 -1.62 8.69 -5.34
CA ILE A 287 -1.37 10.13 -5.23
C ILE A 287 -2.70 10.88 -5.18
N ASN A 288 -2.96 11.46 -4.02
CA ASN A 288 -4.19 12.20 -3.73
C ASN A 288 -3.91 13.67 -3.41
N LEU A 289 -4.94 14.52 -3.53
CA LEU A 289 -4.83 15.95 -3.20
C LEU A 289 -4.36 16.21 -1.76
N ILE A 290 -4.82 15.38 -0.82
CA ILE A 290 -4.46 15.49 0.60
C ILE A 290 -2.94 15.41 0.80
N GLN A 291 -2.29 14.43 0.16
CA GLN A 291 -0.82 14.28 0.23
C GLN A 291 -0.08 15.49 -0.33
N ILE A 292 -0.62 16.13 -1.38
CA ILE A 292 -0.02 17.34 -1.94
C ILE A 292 -0.17 18.52 -0.98
N HIS A 293 -1.32 18.64 -0.31
CA HIS A 293 -1.50 19.65 0.75
C HIS A 293 -0.50 19.46 1.89
N GLU A 294 -0.30 18.23 2.35
CA GLU A 294 0.70 17.90 3.39
C GLU A 294 2.12 18.23 2.91
N LEU A 295 2.49 17.87 1.68
CA LEU A 295 3.79 18.24 1.10
C LEU A 295 3.98 19.77 1.02
N ALA A 296 2.96 20.51 0.62
CA ALA A 296 3.01 21.97 0.58
C ALA A 296 3.17 22.57 1.99
N GLN A 297 2.50 22.01 3.00
CA GLN A 297 2.66 22.41 4.39
C GLN A 297 4.10 22.20 4.90
N ILE A 298 4.72 21.06 4.57
CA ILE A 298 6.14 20.81 4.86
C ILE A 298 7.02 21.87 4.19
N GLY A 299 6.74 22.21 2.93
CA GLY A 299 7.44 23.27 2.20
C GLY A 299 7.33 24.65 2.89
N PHE A 300 6.15 25.00 3.43
CA PHE A 300 5.95 26.24 4.19
C PHE A 300 6.78 26.25 5.49
N GLN A 301 6.82 25.15 6.23
CA GLN A 301 7.65 25.02 7.44
C GLN A 301 9.15 25.13 7.13
N LEU A 302 9.61 24.48 6.06
CA LEU A 302 11.00 24.59 5.60
C LEU A 302 11.36 26.01 5.17
N THR A 303 10.41 26.73 4.55
CA THR A 303 10.58 28.14 4.19
C THR A 303 10.71 29.03 5.43
N THR A 304 9.88 28.80 6.46
CA THR A 304 9.97 29.52 7.74
C THR A 304 11.30 29.25 8.46
N SER A 305 11.79 28.02 8.42
CA SER A 305 13.08 27.63 9.02
C SER A 305 14.32 28.06 8.22
N GLY A 306 14.15 28.64 7.02
CA GLY A 306 15.24 29.15 6.20
C GLY A 306 15.98 28.11 5.36
N LYS A 307 15.50 26.86 5.31
CA LYS A 307 16.06 25.77 4.50
C LYS A 307 15.55 25.81 3.06
N PHE A 308 15.99 26.81 2.30
CA PHE A 308 15.41 27.12 0.98
C PHE A 308 15.67 26.08 -0.12
N SER A 309 16.84 25.42 -0.12
CA SER A 309 17.14 24.34 -1.08
C SER A 309 16.23 23.13 -0.89
N GLU A 310 16.06 22.69 0.36
CA GLU A 310 15.14 21.61 0.73
C GLU A 310 13.69 22.01 0.40
N ALA A 311 13.26 23.22 0.80
CA ALA A 311 11.91 23.72 0.50
C ALA A 311 11.62 23.76 -1.00
N LEU A 312 12.57 24.22 -1.82
CA LEU A 312 12.44 24.24 -3.27
C LEU A 312 12.23 22.83 -3.83
N SER A 313 13.01 21.85 -3.37
CA SER A 313 12.87 20.46 -3.80
C SER A 313 11.49 19.86 -3.44
N VAL A 314 10.96 20.21 -2.27
CA VAL A 314 9.63 19.77 -1.81
C VAL A 314 8.52 20.41 -2.64
N PHE A 315 8.60 21.72 -2.91
CA PHE A 315 7.60 22.39 -3.76
C PHE A 315 7.64 21.91 -5.21
N LEU A 316 8.82 21.60 -5.75
CA LEU A 316 8.93 20.97 -7.08
C LEU A 316 8.27 19.60 -7.11
N ASN A 317 8.54 18.76 -6.12
CA ASN A 317 7.91 17.44 -5.99
C ASN A 317 6.38 17.56 -5.89
N ALA A 318 5.86 18.52 -5.11
CA ALA A 318 4.43 18.81 -5.05
C ALA A 318 3.85 19.23 -6.41
N LEU A 319 4.53 20.13 -7.12
CA LEU A 319 4.14 20.62 -8.46
C LEU A 319 4.11 19.47 -9.48
N HIS A 320 5.11 18.57 -9.44
CA HIS A 320 5.16 17.40 -10.31
C HIS A 320 4.05 16.39 -10.01
N ARG A 321 3.75 16.16 -8.72
CA ARG A 321 2.65 15.27 -8.30
C ARG A 321 1.29 15.79 -8.75
N CYS A 322 1.08 17.11 -8.80
CA CYS A 322 -0.16 17.69 -9.31
C CYS A 322 -0.53 17.19 -10.72
N MET A 323 0.46 16.94 -11.60
CA MET A 323 0.21 16.51 -12.99
C MET A 323 -0.43 15.12 -13.11
N VAL A 324 -0.23 14.28 -12.11
CA VAL A 324 -0.70 12.90 -12.09
C VAL A 324 -1.90 12.71 -11.17
N VAL A 325 -2.39 13.76 -10.50
CA VAL A 325 -3.59 13.62 -9.67
C VAL A 325 -4.82 13.48 -10.56
N TRP A 326 -5.64 12.50 -10.21
CA TRP A 326 -6.96 12.34 -10.78
C TRP A 326 -8.00 13.18 -10.03
N VAL A 327 -8.83 13.93 -10.78
CA VAL A 327 -9.83 14.84 -10.23
C VAL A 327 -11.18 14.71 -10.96
N GLU A 328 -12.21 14.35 -10.20
CA GLU A 328 -13.59 14.21 -10.69
C GLU A 328 -14.45 15.46 -10.46
N ASP A 329 -14.19 16.18 -9.36
CA ASP A 329 -15.03 17.29 -8.89
C ASP A 329 -14.49 18.65 -9.32
N LYS A 330 -15.41 19.57 -9.67
CA LYS A 330 -15.08 20.98 -9.93
C LYS A 330 -14.41 21.67 -8.73
N LYS A 331 -14.84 21.34 -7.51
CA LYS A 331 -14.27 21.90 -6.26
C LYS A 331 -12.81 21.46 -6.08
N LYS A 332 -12.57 20.14 -6.14
CA LYS A 332 -11.22 19.55 -6.10
C LYS A 332 -10.31 20.09 -7.20
N LEU A 333 -10.85 20.40 -8.38
CA LEU A 333 -10.07 21.00 -9.47
C LEU A 333 -9.65 22.44 -9.15
N ALA A 334 -10.56 23.25 -8.60
CA ALA A 334 -10.21 24.61 -8.15
C ALA A 334 -9.16 24.56 -7.02
N ASP A 335 -9.29 23.61 -6.09
CA ASP A 335 -8.34 23.40 -5.02
C ASP A 335 -6.96 23.00 -5.57
N LEU A 336 -6.89 22.03 -6.49
CA LEU A 336 -5.66 21.62 -7.19
C LEU A 336 -4.98 22.80 -7.91
N GLN A 337 -5.76 23.62 -8.62
CA GLN A 337 -5.24 24.80 -9.32
C GLN A 337 -4.70 25.84 -8.33
N SER A 338 -5.36 26.02 -7.18
CA SER A 338 -4.94 26.96 -6.14
C SER A 338 -3.60 26.54 -5.51
N ILE A 339 -3.45 25.25 -5.16
CA ILE A 339 -2.22 24.74 -4.57
C ILE A 339 -1.09 24.72 -5.60
N PHE A 340 -1.37 24.35 -6.85
CA PHE A 340 -0.41 24.40 -7.93
C PHE A 340 0.14 25.82 -8.14
N LYS A 341 -0.75 26.82 -8.17
CA LYS A 341 -0.35 28.23 -8.26
C LYS A 341 0.51 28.63 -7.06
N SER A 342 0.11 28.26 -5.85
CA SER A 342 0.89 28.52 -4.63
C SER A 342 2.30 27.92 -4.74
N CYS A 343 2.42 26.61 -4.99
CA CYS A 343 3.71 25.94 -5.14
C CYS A 343 4.59 26.61 -6.20
N LYS A 344 4.03 26.95 -7.38
CA LYS A 344 4.77 27.66 -8.44
C LYS A 344 5.34 29.00 -7.96
N GLU A 345 4.56 29.81 -7.27
CA GLU A 345 5.00 31.12 -6.76
C GLU A 345 6.12 30.98 -5.72
N TYR A 346 6.06 29.94 -4.87
CA TYR A 346 7.15 29.61 -3.96
C TYR A 346 8.40 29.11 -4.69
N VAL A 347 8.29 28.25 -5.71
CA VAL A 347 9.46 27.80 -6.48
C VAL A 347 10.14 28.99 -7.16
N VAL A 348 9.38 29.89 -7.80
CA VAL A 348 9.94 31.09 -8.43
C VAL A 348 10.63 31.97 -7.39
N GLY A 349 9.94 32.30 -6.29
CA GLY A 349 10.48 33.17 -5.26
C GLY A 349 11.72 32.61 -4.55
N LEU A 350 11.71 31.31 -4.22
CA LEU A 350 12.86 30.64 -3.61
C LEU A 350 14.03 30.53 -4.59
N SER A 351 13.77 30.32 -5.89
CA SER A 351 14.82 30.31 -6.91
C SER A 351 15.52 31.68 -7.01
N ILE A 352 14.76 32.77 -6.97
CA ILE A 352 15.29 34.14 -6.94
C ILE A 352 16.15 34.36 -5.70
N GLU A 353 15.68 33.93 -4.52
CA GLU A 353 16.42 34.12 -3.27
C GLU A 353 17.71 33.28 -3.21
N LEU A 354 17.71 32.08 -3.78
CA LEU A 354 18.91 31.25 -3.90
C LEU A 354 19.93 31.88 -4.86
N GLU A 355 19.49 32.39 -6.01
CA GLU A 355 20.36 33.12 -6.93
C GLU A 355 20.93 34.39 -6.26
N ARG A 356 20.08 35.15 -5.54
CA ARG A 356 20.51 36.33 -4.78
C ARG A 356 21.60 36.01 -3.76
N ARG A 357 21.50 34.86 -3.07
CA ARG A 357 22.50 34.40 -2.10
C ARG A 357 23.79 33.93 -2.76
N SER A 358 23.74 33.47 -4.01
CA SER A 358 24.93 33.10 -4.77
C SER A 358 25.73 34.29 -5.32
N LEU A 359 25.14 35.50 -5.32
CA LEU A 359 25.79 36.73 -5.80
C LEU A 359 26.64 37.35 -4.68
N GLU A 360 27.98 37.28 -4.81
CA GLU A 360 28.89 37.82 -3.80
C GLU A 360 29.29 39.31 -4.05
N ASN A 361 29.23 39.80 -5.29
CA ASN A 361 29.87 41.08 -5.67
C ASN A 361 28.96 42.15 -6.31
N ASN A 362 27.64 41.96 -6.35
CA ASN A 362 26.71 42.92 -6.98
C ASN A 362 25.56 43.31 -6.05
N PRO A 363 25.74 44.32 -5.16
CA PRO A 363 24.72 44.70 -4.19
C PRO A 363 23.48 45.30 -4.85
N THR A 364 23.62 45.94 -6.02
CA THR A 364 22.51 46.48 -6.83
C THR A 364 21.60 45.36 -7.33
N ARG A 365 22.19 44.35 -7.98
CA ARG A 365 21.48 43.18 -8.47
C ARG A 365 20.83 42.40 -7.33
N ALA A 366 21.51 42.27 -6.19
CA ALA A 366 20.95 41.62 -5.03
C ALA A 366 19.69 42.34 -4.49
N ALA A 367 19.65 43.68 -4.55
CA ALA A 367 18.47 44.44 -4.16
C ALA A 367 17.34 44.37 -5.19
N GLU A 368 17.66 44.34 -6.49
CA GLU A 368 16.68 44.11 -7.56
C GLU A 368 15.98 42.76 -7.38
N LEU A 369 16.74 41.67 -7.22
CA LEU A 369 16.19 40.33 -7.00
C LEU A 369 15.33 40.28 -5.73
N ALA A 370 15.79 40.92 -4.65
CA ALA A 370 14.99 41.03 -3.43
C ALA A 370 13.68 41.79 -3.66
N ALA A 371 13.68 42.85 -4.47
CA ALA A 371 12.48 43.59 -4.85
C ALA A 371 11.51 42.72 -5.66
N TYR A 372 12.00 41.98 -6.64
CA TYR A 372 11.18 41.09 -7.45
C TYR A 372 10.54 39.99 -6.60
N PHE A 373 11.28 39.45 -5.63
CA PHE A 373 10.73 38.46 -4.72
C PHE A 373 9.56 39.00 -3.88
N THR A 374 9.51 40.32 -3.57
CA THR A 374 8.35 40.93 -2.87
C THR A 374 7.04 40.92 -3.68
N GLN A 375 7.12 40.63 -4.98
CA GLN A 375 5.97 40.60 -5.88
C GLN A 375 5.38 39.19 -6.03
N CYS A 376 6.12 38.15 -5.64
CA CYS A 376 5.60 36.77 -5.62
C CYS A 376 4.42 36.66 -4.64
N SER A 377 3.36 35.96 -5.04
CA SER A 377 2.17 35.83 -4.18
C SER A 377 2.36 34.72 -3.14
N LEU A 378 3.03 35.06 -2.03
CA LEU A 378 3.31 34.16 -0.91
C LEU A 378 2.26 34.29 0.20
N GLN A 379 2.31 33.38 1.18
CA GLN A 379 1.53 33.55 2.42
C GLN A 379 2.03 34.77 3.20
N PRO A 380 1.14 35.49 3.92
CA PRO A 380 1.50 36.73 4.62
C PRO A 380 2.72 36.62 5.55
N SER A 381 2.87 35.49 6.26
CA SER A 381 4.01 35.20 7.13
C SER A 381 5.35 35.26 6.39
N HIS A 382 5.42 34.68 5.19
CA HIS A 382 6.62 34.68 4.36
C HIS A 382 6.80 36.03 3.64
N THR A 383 5.72 36.67 3.20
CA THR A 383 5.77 38.01 2.59
C THR A 383 6.41 39.04 3.54
N VAL A 384 6.10 38.96 4.85
CA VAL A 384 6.76 39.79 5.88
C VAL A 384 8.27 39.57 5.91
N LEU A 385 8.74 38.32 5.80
CA LEU A 385 10.18 38.01 5.78
C LEU A 385 10.86 38.60 4.55
N VAL A 386 10.26 38.44 3.37
CA VAL A 386 10.82 38.93 2.10
C VAL A 386 10.86 40.45 2.06
N LEU A 387 9.78 41.13 2.47
CA LEU A 387 9.74 42.59 2.56
C LEU A 387 10.76 43.14 3.56
N ARG A 388 10.99 42.45 4.69
CA ARG A 388 12.02 42.84 5.66
C ARG A 388 13.43 42.76 5.07
N ILE A 389 13.72 41.71 4.29
CA ILE A 389 15.01 41.55 3.60
C ILE A 389 15.19 42.66 2.56
N ALA A 390 14.19 42.89 1.70
CA ALA A 390 14.23 43.93 0.69
C ALA A 390 14.43 45.33 1.32
N MET A 391 13.64 45.67 2.34
CA MET A 391 13.78 46.93 3.09
C MET A 391 15.22 47.16 3.58
N ASN A 392 15.83 46.16 4.21
CA ASN A 392 17.19 46.28 4.72
C ASN A 392 18.25 46.44 3.61
N LEU A 393 18.08 45.74 2.48
CA LEU A 393 18.99 45.86 1.34
C LEU A 393 18.91 47.24 0.67
N PHE A 394 17.70 47.74 0.42
CA PHE A 394 17.49 49.08 -0.14
C PHE A 394 17.97 50.19 0.80
N TYR A 395 17.79 50.02 2.11
CA TYR A 395 18.32 50.96 3.10
C TYR A 395 19.86 51.02 3.07
N LYS A 396 20.54 49.87 2.98
CA LYS A 396 22.01 49.80 2.86
C LYS A 396 22.53 50.43 1.56
N LEU A 397 21.79 50.30 0.47
CA LEU A 397 22.06 50.96 -0.81
C LEU A 397 21.73 52.46 -0.82
N LYS A 398 21.27 53.03 0.30
CA LYS A 398 20.83 54.43 0.41
C LYS A 398 19.70 54.78 -0.57
N ASN A 399 18.90 53.79 -0.95
CA ASN A 399 17.68 53.96 -1.74
C ASN A 399 16.48 54.12 -0.81
N TYR A 400 16.42 55.28 -0.15
CA TYR A 400 15.45 55.55 0.91
C TYR A 400 14.01 55.65 0.40
N LYS A 401 13.79 56.06 -0.85
CA LYS A 401 12.44 56.07 -1.46
C LYS A 401 11.82 54.68 -1.47
N THR A 402 12.51 53.76 -2.14
CA THR A 402 12.13 52.36 -2.31
C THR A 402 12.05 51.64 -0.97
N SER A 403 13.04 51.85 -0.09
CA SER A 403 13.04 51.29 1.27
C SER A 403 11.85 51.75 2.09
N GLY A 404 11.43 53.02 1.95
CA GLY A 404 10.27 53.57 2.66
C GLY A 404 8.96 52.95 2.18
N VAL A 405 8.80 52.69 0.88
CA VAL A 405 7.62 52.02 0.33
C VAL A 405 7.55 50.56 0.80
N MET A 406 8.67 49.83 0.79
CA MET A 406 8.74 48.47 1.36
C MET A 406 8.40 48.45 2.85
N ALA A 407 8.84 49.46 3.62
CA ALA A 407 8.51 49.59 5.04
C ALA A 407 7.00 49.83 5.27
N ARG A 408 6.33 50.64 4.42
CA ARG A 408 4.87 50.83 4.48
C ARG A 408 4.13 49.53 4.19
N ARG A 409 4.44 48.87 3.06
CA ARG A 409 3.85 47.57 2.71
C ARG A 409 4.04 46.54 3.81
N LEU A 410 5.20 46.56 4.47
CA LEU A 410 5.47 45.66 5.59
C LEU A 410 4.60 46.00 6.82
N LEU A 411 4.35 47.28 7.12
CA LEU A 411 3.45 47.68 8.21
C LEU A 411 1.98 47.34 7.93
N ASP A 412 1.54 47.39 6.67
CA ASP A 412 0.18 47.03 6.26
C ASP A 412 -0.16 45.55 6.54
N LEU A 413 0.86 44.68 6.56
CA LEU A 413 0.72 43.25 6.90
C LEU A 413 0.67 42.98 8.41
N ALA A 414 0.71 44.01 9.26
CA ALA A 414 0.68 43.91 10.72
C ALA A 414 1.65 42.86 11.33
N PRO A 415 2.97 42.99 11.09
CA PRO A 415 3.96 42.03 11.58
C PRO A 415 4.18 42.15 13.10
N PRO A 416 4.92 41.21 13.73
CA PRO A 416 5.27 41.27 15.14
C PRO A 416 5.85 42.63 15.58
N ALA A 417 5.60 43.02 16.84
CA ALA A 417 5.89 44.35 17.37
C ALA A 417 7.35 44.80 17.13
N ASP A 418 8.31 43.89 17.25
CA ASP A 418 9.73 44.17 17.01
C ASP A 418 10.00 44.62 15.58
N ILE A 419 9.43 43.91 14.59
CA ILE A 419 9.58 44.22 13.17
C ILE A 419 8.83 45.51 12.83
N CYS A 420 7.65 45.73 13.42
CA CYS A 420 6.93 47.01 13.32
C CYS A 420 7.78 48.20 13.79
N SER A 421 8.45 48.06 14.94
CA SER A 421 9.32 49.12 15.47
C SER A 421 10.50 49.41 14.54
N GLN A 422 11.08 48.38 13.94
CA GLN A 422 12.18 48.48 12.98
C GLN A 422 11.71 49.20 11.70
N ALA A 423 10.57 48.81 11.12
CA ALA A 423 10.03 49.43 9.92
C ALA A 423 9.66 50.90 10.13
N ARG A 424 9.06 51.26 11.28
CA ARG A 424 8.77 52.67 11.62
C ARG A 424 10.05 53.50 11.73
N LYS A 425 11.12 52.96 12.32
CA LYS A 425 12.43 53.63 12.38
C LYS A 425 13.03 53.84 10.99
N VAL A 426 12.97 52.83 10.12
CA VAL A 426 13.45 52.93 8.73
C VAL A 426 12.64 53.95 7.94
N LEU A 427 11.32 53.98 8.13
CA LEU A 427 10.42 54.92 7.46
C LEU A 427 10.69 56.37 7.89
N ALA A 428 10.80 56.63 9.20
CA ALA A 428 11.16 57.96 9.73
C ALA A 428 12.56 58.39 9.29
N ALA A 429 13.52 57.46 9.20
CA ALA A 429 14.84 57.77 8.65
C ALA A 429 14.77 58.10 7.15
N SER A 430 13.94 57.38 6.39
CA SER A 430 13.77 57.60 4.95
C SER A 430 13.12 58.97 4.64
N GLU A 431 12.22 59.42 5.51
CA GLU A 431 11.64 60.78 5.47
C GLU A 431 12.71 61.84 5.73
N LYS A 432 13.56 61.64 6.75
CA LYS A 432 14.65 62.58 7.10
C LYS A 432 15.70 62.72 6.00
N TYR A 433 16.06 61.63 5.33
CA TYR A 433 17.03 61.65 4.22
C TYR A 433 16.43 62.02 2.86
N GLY A 434 15.17 62.46 2.82
CA GLY A 434 14.56 63.13 1.68
C GLY A 434 14.07 62.21 0.55
N PHE A 435 13.57 61.00 0.84
CA PHE A 435 12.97 60.07 -0.15
C PHE A 435 13.67 60.04 -1.52
N THR A 436 15.01 60.04 -1.50
CA THR A 436 15.83 59.97 -2.71
C THR A 436 16.38 58.55 -2.91
N ASN A 437 16.62 58.19 -4.17
CA ASN A 437 17.32 56.97 -4.55
C ASN A 437 18.69 57.35 -5.10
N GLN A 438 19.77 56.88 -4.46
CA GLN A 438 21.14 57.15 -4.91
C GLN A 438 21.55 56.26 -6.08
N VAL A 439 21.10 55.01 -6.08
CA VAL A 439 21.49 54.02 -7.09
C VAL A 439 20.29 53.69 -7.97
N LYS A 440 20.49 53.75 -9.30
CA LYS A 440 19.49 53.31 -10.27
C LYS A 440 19.38 51.78 -10.22
N VAL A 441 18.16 51.30 -10.01
CA VAL A 441 17.82 49.87 -10.00
C VAL A 441 16.74 49.64 -11.06
N GLN A 442 16.74 48.47 -11.70
CA GLN A 442 15.72 48.06 -12.65
C GLN A 442 14.45 47.59 -11.93
N TYR A 443 13.86 48.46 -11.12
CA TYR A 443 12.65 48.15 -10.36
C TYR A 443 11.74 49.37 -10.34
N ASP A 444 10.51 49.17 -10.78
CA ASP A 444 9.46 50.19 -10.74
C ASP A 444 8.29 49.64 -9.92
N GLU A 445 7.90 50.40 -8.89
CA GLU A 445 6.86 50.04 -7.94
C GLU A 445 5.46 50.30 -8.50
N TYR A 446 5.32 51.27 -9.40
CA TYR A 446 4.04 51.74 -9.89
C TYR A 446 3.61 51.03 -11.18
N ASN A 447 4.54 50.34 -11.84
CA ASN A 447 4.30 49.64 -13.09
C ASN A 447 4.24 48.12 -12.84
N PRO A 448 3.08 47.47 -12.98
CA PRO A 448 2.98 46.01 -12.87
C PRO A 448 3.86 45.30 -13.89
N PHE A 449 4.63 44.33 -13.41
CA PHE A 449 5.50 43.49 -14.23
C PHE A 449 5.39 42.02 -13.84
N ASP A 450 5.66 41.15 -14.81
CA ASP A 450 5.90 39.73 -14.59
C ASP A 450 7.40 39.46 -14.50
N ILE A 451 7.82 38.41 -13.80
CA ILE A 451 9.25 38.08 -13.67
C ILE A 451 9.64 37.09 -14.76
N CYS A 452 10.66 37.41 -15.55
CA CYS A 452 11.28 36.43 -16.44
C CYS A 452 11.99 35.38 -15.60
N CYS A 453 11.50 34.14 -15.62
CA CYS A 453 12.04 33.07 -14.78
C CYS A 453 13.37 32.48 -15.29
N GLY A 454 13.87 32.91 -16.45
CA GLY A 454 15.17 32.50 -16.99
C GLY A 454 16.31 33.46 -16.64
N SER A 455 16.05 34.77 -16.68
CA SER A 455 17.03 35.84 -16.41
C SER A 455 16.78 36.58 -15.09
N PHE A 456 15.64 36.33 -14.44
CA PHE A 456 15.15 37.05 -13.27
C PHE A 456 15.13 38.57 -13.47
N THR A 457 14.63 39.01 -14.64
CA THR A 457 14.42 40.42 -14.99
C THR A 457 12.91 40.71 -15.13
N PRO A 458 12.46 41.94 -14.86
CA PRO A 458 11.06 42.30 -15.00
C PRO A 458 10.67 42.37 -16.48
N ILE A 459 9.46 41.93 -16.78
CA ILE A 459 8.79 42.04 -18.08
C ILE A 459 7.60 42.96 -17.84
N TYR A 460 7.66 44.18 -18.37
CA TYR A 460 6.63 45.18 -18.12
C TYR A 460 5.42 44.98 -19.02
N SER A 461 4.29 45.54 -18.60
CA SER A 461 3.04 45.52 -19.35
C SER A 461 3.23 46.16 -20.74
N GLY A 462 3.20 45.35 -21.80
CA GLY A 462 3.40 45.78 -23.20
C GLY A 462 4.51 45.00 -23.91
N ASP A 463 5.46 44.43 -23.17
CA ASP A 463 6.51 43.59 -23.74
C ASP A 463 5.97 42.20 -24.11
N LYS A 464 6.55 41.60 -25.16
CA LYS A 464 6.21 40.24 -25.56
C LYS A 464 6.65 39.27 -24.46
N LYS A 465 5.72 38.46 -23.96
CA LYS A 465 5.98 37.37 -23.01
C LYS A 465 5.53 36.04 -23.57
N ILE A 466 6.29 35.00 -23.23
CA ILE A 466 5.93 33.61 -23.47
C ILE A 466 5.81 32.90 -22.12
N THR A 467 5.01 31.84 -22.05
CA THR A 467 4.78 31.10 -20.81
C THR A 467 5.19 29.64 -20.96
N CYS A 468 5.59 29.03 -19.84
CA CYS A 468 5.72 27.58 -19.77
C CYS A 468 4.35 26.90 -19.94
N SER A 469 4.31 25.81 -20.71
CA SER A 469 3.12 24.99 -20.94
C SER A 469 2.47 24.50 -19.64
N LEU A 470 3.31 24.05 -18.70
CA LEU A 470 2.89 23.46 -17.43
C LEU A 470 2.62 24.51 -16.34
N CYS A 471 3.66 25.22 -15.89
CA CYS A 471 3.60 26.00 -14.65
C CYS A 471 3.19 27.46 -14.85
N ASN A 472 3.00 27.89 -16.10
CA ASN A 472 2.65 29.27 -16.47
C ASN A 472 3.66 30.31 -15.96
N SER A 473 4.90 29.89 -15.69
CA SER A 473 5.99 30.80 -15.44
C SER A 473 6.28 31.60 -16.71
N THR A 474 6.49 32.90 -16.54
CA THR A 474 6.72 33.86 -17.61
C THR A 474 8.18 33.92 -18.00
N PHE A 475 8.44 34.01 -19.29
CA PHE A 475 9.77 34.09 -19.87
C PHE A 475 9.79 35.14 -20.98
N GLN A 476 10.99 35.65 -21.24
CA GLN A 476 11.26 36.45 -22.43
C GLN A 476 11.28 35.56 -23.68
N PRO A 477 10.95 36.10 -24.87
CA PRO A 477 10.91 35.33 -26.12
C PRO A 477 12.21 34.62 -26.48
N SER A 478 13.36 35.07 -25.97
CA SER A 478 14.67 34.45 -26.16
C SER A 478 14.77 33.02 -25.62
N PHE A 479 13.87 32.62 -24.70
CA PHE A 479 13.86 31.30 -24.09
C PHE A 479 12.82 30.34 -24.74
N SER A 480 12.30 30.67 -25.92
CA SER A 480 11.36 29.78 -26.63
C SER A 480 11.98 28.41 -26.91
N ASN A 481 11.17 27.35 -26.82
CA ASN A 481 11.56 25.95 -27.07
C ASN A 481 12.68 25.43 -26.15
N THR A 482 12.86 26.05 -24.98
CA THR A 482 13.74 25.56 -23.93
C THR A 482 12.94 24.86 -22.84
N VAL A 483 13.59 23.97 -22.09
CA VAL A 483 12.99 23.37 -20.89
C VAL A 483 12.91 24.43 -19.80
N CYS A 484 11.76 24.56 -19.17
CA CYS A 484 11.52 25.54 -18.12
C CYS A 484 12.44 25.32 -16.92
N CYS A 485 13.25 26.33 -16.55
CA CYS A 485 14.13 26.26 -15.38
C CYS A 485 13.39 26.16 -14.03
N ILE A 486 12.11 26.53 -13.99
CA ILE A 486 11.28 26.49 -12.78
C ILE A 486 10.71 25.09 -12.59
N CYS A 487 9.86 24.61 -13.49
CA CYS A 487 9.26 23.29 -13.32
C CYS A 487 10.16 22.13 -13.76
N GLN A 488 11.26 22.40 -14.49
CA GLN A 488 12.25 21.43 -14.99
C GLN A 488 11.72 20.39 -16.01
N VAL A 489 10.42 20.43 -16.35
CA VAL A 489 9.75 19.39 -17.15
C VAL A 489 9.06 19.93 -18.41
N GLY A 490 8.41 21.09 -18.32
CA GLY A 490 7.59 21.67 -19.39
C GLY A 490 8.37 22.51 -20.39
N GLU A 491 7.87 22.61 -21.61
CA GLU A 491 8.40 23.46 -22.67
C GLU A 491 7.96 24.92 -22.49
N VAL A 492 8.83 25.86 -22.86
CA VAL A 492 8.53 27.30 -22.85
C VAL A 492 8.04 27.74 -24.23
N GLY A 493 6.82 28.30 -24.29
CA GLY A 493 6.23 28.84 -25.52
C GLY A 493 5.15 27.96 -26.15
N VAL A 494 4.88 26.77 -25.61
CA VAL A 494 3.81 25.88 -26.06
C VAL A 494 2.56 26.06 -25.22
N GLU A 495 1.40 26.19 -25.88
CA GLU A 495 0.10 26.18 -25.24
C GLU A 495 -0.39 24.73 -25.05
N SER A 496 -0.90 24.43 -23.86
CA SER A 496 -1.44 23.11 -23.54
C SER A 496 -2.75 23.25 -22.76
N PRO A 497 -3.69 22.28 -22.85
CA PRO A 497 -5.01 22.36 -22.21
C PRO A 497 -4.97 22.27 -20.67
N ARG A 498 -3.86 21.82 -20.06
CA ARG A 498 -3.60 21.78 -18.60
C ARG A 498 -4.62 20.93 -17.82
N PHE A 499 -4.90 21.32 -16.57
CA PHE A 499 -5.80 20.62 -15.66
C PHE A 499 -7.24 20.64 -16.16
N SER A 500 -7.73 19.47 -16.55
CA SER A 500 -9.12 19.23 -16.93
C SER A 500 -9.80 18.31 -15.92
N ILE A 501 -11.12 18.43 -15.80
CA ILE A 501 -11.91 17.42 -15.08
C ILE A 501 -11.80 16.11 -15.85
N GLN A 502 -11.50 15.03 -15.15
CA GLN A 502 -11.38 13.69 -15.73
C GLN A 502 -12.43 12.81 -15.08
N LYS A 503 -13.57 12.64 -15.75
CA LYS A 503 -14.60 11.72 -15.27
C LYS A 503 -14.21 10.29 -15.66
N PHE A 504 -14.11 9.41 -14.67
CA PHE A 504 -14.05 7.98 -14.91
C PHE A 504 -15.49 7.47 -15.01
N SER A 505 -15.96 7.18 -16.23
CA SER A 505 -17.28 6.59 -16.44
C SER A 505 -17.09 5.11 -16.71
N LEU A 506 -17.48 4.29 -15.74
CA LEU A 506 -17.76 2.87 -15.94
C LEU A 506 -19.08 2.80 -16.73
N THR A 507 -19.01 2.72 -18.05
CA THR A 507 -20.20 2.31 -18.84
C THR A 507 -20.33 0.81 -18.83
#